data_AF-A0A0G4HKA2-F1
#
_entry.id   AF-A0A0G4HKA2-F1
#
_cell.length_a   1.000
_cell.length_b   1.000
_cell.length_c   1.000
_cell.angle_alpha   90.00
_cell.angle_beta   90.00
_cell.angle_gamma   90.00
#
_symmetry.space_group_name_H-M   'P 1'
#
loop_
_entity.id
_entity.type
_entity.pdbx_description
1 polymer ?
#
loop_
_entity_poly.entity_id
_entity_poly.type
_entity_poly.pdbx_seq_one_letter_code
_entity_poly.pdbx_strand_id
1 'polypeptide(L)'
;MGKKEQYAEPYRDKGYDFTPLVNSVDGALEKDAEMFLKKVAHLVSLKWDRTYGQVCAYMKARIHASSAPQSSQQVPAGHKGRAEKSEC
;
A
#
# COMPACT_ATOMS: atom_id res chain seq x y z
N MET A 1 -25.34 7.48 -9.07
CA MET A 1 -24.66 6.27 -8.58
C MET A 1 -23.19 6.59 -8.37
N GLY A 2 -22.67 6.32 -7.18
CA GLY A 2 -21.24 6.39 -6.93
C GLY A 2 -20.51 5.25 -7.68
N LYS A 3 -19.23 5.44 -8.00
CA LYS A 3 -18.41 4.38 -8.62
C LYS A 3 -18.48 3.06 -7.82
N LYS A 4 -18.50 3.14 -6.49
CA LYS A 4 -18.61 1.99 -5.59
C LYS A 4 -19.87 1.15 -5.84
N GLU A 5 -21.02 1.77 -6.06
CA GLU A 5 -22.29 1.06 -6.32
C GLU A 5 -22.27 0.35 -7.68
N GLN A 6 -21.72 1.00 -8.71
CA GLN A 6 -21.59 0.39 -10.03
C GLN A 6 -20.79 -0.91 -9.99
N TYR A 7 -19.72 -0.94 -9.18
CA TYR A 7 -18.93 -2.15 -9.03
C TYR A 7 -19.55 -3.14 -8.08
N ALA A 8 -20.30 -2.74 -7.05
CA ALA A 8 -20.86 -3.63 -6.05
C ALA A 8 -21.99 -4.54 -6.58
N GLU A 9 -22.87 -4.02 -7.44
CA GLU A 9 -24.04 -4.76 -7.93
C GLU A 9 -23.69 -6.11 -8.59
N PRO A 10 -22.72 -6.20 -9.54
CA PRO A 10 -22.33 -7.48 -10.15
C PRO A 10 -21.76 -8.53 -9.18
N TYR A 11 -21.21 -8.13 -8.03
CA TYR A 11 -20.69 -9.07 -7.03
C TYR A 11 -21.82 -9.57 -6.12
N ARG A 12 -22.77 -8.70 -5.77
CA ARG A 12 -23.94 -9.07 -4.96
C ARG A 12 -24.80 -10.11 -5.66
N ASP A 13 -24.99 -9.99 -6.97
CA ASP A 13 -25.70 -10.99 -7.80
C ASP A 13 -25.05 -12.37 -7.76
N LYS A 14 -23.76 -12.44 -7.45
CA LYS A 14 -22.98 -13.68 -7.32
C LYS A 14 -22.81 -14.15 -5.88
N GLY A 15 -23.43 -13.47 -4.91
CA GLY A 15 -23.31 -13.76 -3.48
C GLY A 15 -21.98 -13.34 -2.85
N TYR A 16 -21.23 -12.42 -3.48
CA TYR A 16 -19.96 -11.92 -2.95
C TYR A 16 -20.08 -10.47 -2.46
N ASP A 17 -19.43 -10.17 -1.35
CA ASP A 17 -19.23 -8.81 -0.88
C ASP A 17 -18.04 -8.16 -1.60
N PHE A 18 -18.28 -7.00 -2.21
CA PHE A 18 -17.23 -6.21 -2.84
C PHE A 18 -16.62 -5.22 -1.83
N THR A 19 -15.37 -5.44 -1.46
CA THR A 19 -14.59 -4.45 -0.68
C THR A 19 -13.53 -3.82 -1.59
N PRO A 20 -13.71 -2.57 -2.03
CA PRO A 20 -12.73 -1.93 -2.91
C PRO A 20 -11.46 -1.60 -2.13
N LEU A 21 -10.31 -2.00 -2.66
CA LEU A 21 -9.00 -1.56 -2.17
C LEU A 21 -8.66 -0.20 -2.80
N VAL A 22 -9.31 0.86 -2.32
CA VAL A 22 -9.08 2.23 -2.79
C VAL A 22 -7.99 2.88 -1.94
N ASN A 23 -7.00 3.45 -2.60
CA ASN A 23 -6.09 4.43 -2.00
C ASN A 23 -6.43 5.84 -2.51
N SER A 24 -6.22 6.84 -1.67
CA SER A 24 -6.15 8.22 -2.10
C SER A 24 -4.84 8.48 -2.86
N VAL A 25 -4.75 9.61 -3.56
CA VAL A 25 -3.57 9.98 -4.36
C VAL A 25 -2.31 10.11 -3.50
N ASP A 26 -2.45 10.51 -2.23
CA ASP A 26 -1.39 10.55 -1.21
C ASP A 26 -1.11 9.19 -0.56
N GLY A 27 -1.77 8.12 -0.99
CA GLY A 27 -1.52 6.75 -0.55
C GLY A 27 -2.28 6.33 0.72
N ALA A 28 -3.21 7.13 1.22
CA ALA A 28 -4.05 6.74 2.36
C ALA A 28 -5.11 5.73 1.93
N LEU A 29 -5.24 4.64 2.68
CA LEU A 29 -6.26 3.62 2.44
C LEU A 29 -7.61 4.07 2.99
N GLU A 30 -8.68 3.82 2.23
CA GLU A 30 -10.05 4.00 2.74
C GLU A 30 -10.30 3.06 3.94
N LYS A 31 -11.18 3.46 4.86
CA LYS A 31 -11.51 2.71 6.09
C LYS A 31 -11.89 1.24 5.81
N ASP A 32 -12.69 0.99 4.78
CA ASP A 32 -13.12 -0.35 4.39
C ASP A 32 -11.93 -1.21 3.94
N ALA A 33 -11.02 -0.63 3.16
CA ALA A 33 -9.79 -1.29 2.74
C ALA A 33 -8.88 -1.57 3.94
N GLU A 34 -8.73 -0.64 4.88
CA GLU A 34 -7.93 -0.87 6.09
C GLU A 34 -8.51 -1.99 6.96
N MET A 35 -9.83 -2.02 7.15
CA MET A 35 -10.50 -3.09 7.91
C MET A 35 -10.33 -4.46 7.24
N PHE A 36 -10.45 -4.52 5.92
CA PHE A 36 -10.19 -5.74 5.16
C PHE A 36 -8.74 -6.22 5.37
N LEU A 37 -7.76 -5.32 5.26
CA LEU A 37 -6.36 -5.67 5.46
C LEU A 37 -6.05 -6.16 6.86
N LYS A 38 -6.69 -5.59 7.89
CA LYS A 38 -6.57 -6.08 9.27
C LYS A 38 -7.08 -7.53 9.40
N LYS A 39 -8.22 -7.84 8.77
CA LYS A 39 -8.76 -9.22 8.76
C LYS A 39 -7.81 -10.18 8.06
N VAL A 40 -7.29 -9.81 6.88
CA VAL A 40 -6.33 -10.64 6.13
C VAL A 40 -5.02 -10.80 6.90
N ALA A 41 -4.52 -9.74 7.52
CA ALA A 41 -3.30 -9.77 8.34
C ALA A 41 -3.45 -10.71 9.54
N HIS A 42 -4.62 -10.74 10.17
CA HIS A 42 -4.90 -11.69 11.24
C HIS A 42 -4.82 -13.15 10.75
N LEU A 43 -5.52 -13.48 9.65
CA LEU A 43 -5.49 -14.83 9.08
C LEU A 43 -4.06 -15.26 8.66
N VAL A 44 -3.31 -14.34 8.06
CA VAL A 44 -1.93 -14.61 7.64
C VAL A 44 -0.98 -14.73 8.84
N SER A 45 -1.20 -13.97 9.91
CA SER A 45 -0.40 -14.10 11.15
C SER A 45 -0.51 -15.49 11.76
N LEU A 46 -1.71 -16.07 11.75
CA LEU A 46 -1.95 -17.44 12.19
C LEU A 46 -1.26 -18.45 11.28
N LYS A 47 -1.29 -18.23 9.96
CA LYS A 47 -0.70 -19.16 8.99
C LYS A 47 0.83 -19.12 8.96
N TRP A 48 1.43 -17.94 9.17
CA TRP A 48 2.87 -17.73 9.05
C TRP A 48 3.62 -17.80 10.38
N ASP A 49 2.90 -17.98 11.49
CA ASP A 49 3.46 -17.95 12.85
C ASP A 49 4.29 -16.68 13.10
N ARG A 50 3.71 -15.53 12.71
CA ARG A 50 4.31 -14.20 12.88
C ARG A 50 3.37 -13.34 13.69
N THR A 51 3.91 -12.31 14.34
CA THR A 51 3.06 -11.39 15.09
C THR A 51 2.15 -10.61 14.14
N TYR A 52 0.91 -10.36 14.56
CA TYR A 52 -0.05 -9.58 13.80
C TYR A 52 0.49 -8.21 13.35
N GLY A 53 1.26 -7.54 14.21
CA GLY A 53 1.91 -6.26 13.89
C GLY A 53 2.91 -6.36 12.74
N GLN A 54 3.74 -7.40 12.71
CA GLN A 54 4.69 -7.64 11.63
C GLN A 54 3.98 -7.87 10.30
N VAL A 55 2.91 -8.68 10.30
CA VAL A 55 2.14 -8.98 9.09
C VAL A 55 1.37 -7.74 8.60
N CYS A 56 0.79 -6.96 9.51
CA CYS A 56 0.15 -5.69 9.16
C CYS A 56 1.12 -4.71 8.48
N ALA A 57 2.31 -4.52 9.07
CA ALA A 57 3.32 -3.64 8.50
C ALA A 57 3.76 -4.12 7.11
N TYR A 58 3.97 -5.43 6.95
CA TYR A 58 4.32 -6.05 5.67
C TYR A 58 3.25 -5.82 4.58
N MET A 59 1.98 -6.06 4.89
CA MET A 59 0.89 -5.88 3.94
C MET A 59 0.73 -4.41 3.52
N LYS A 60 0.80 -3.47 4.47
CA LYS A 60 0.75 -2.03 4.19
C LYS A 60 1.89 -1.60 3.26
N ALA A 61 3.12 -2.04 3.55
CA ALA A 61 4.28 -1.73 2.72
C ALA A 61 4.15 -2.27 1.29
N ARG A 62 3.67 -3.51 1.13
CA ARG A 62 3.42 -4.13 -0.19
C ARG A 62 2.38 -3.38 -1.01
N ILE A 63 1.29 -2.96 -0.38
CA ILE A 63 0.19 -2.26 -1.07
C ILE A 63 0.64 -0.87 -1.50
N HIS A 64 1.33 -0.13 -0.63
CA HIS A 64 1.88 1.18 -0.97
C HIS A 64 2.94 1.07 -2.08
N ALA A 65 3.80 0.06 -2.04
CA ALA A 65 4.79 -0.19 -3.10
C ALA A 65 4.14 -0.52 -4.45
N SER A 66 3.00 -1.22 -4.46
CA SER A 66 2.24 -1.51 -5.68
C SER A 66 1.55 -0.27 -6.27
N SER A 67 1.23 0.72 -5.44
CA SER A 67 0.56 1.95 -5.87
C SER A 67 1.50 3.11 -6.19
N ALA A 68 2.79 3.00 -5.86
CA ALA A 68 3.76 4.02 -6.20
C ALA A 68 3.88 4.10 -7.73
N PRO A 69 3.76 5.29 -8.35
CA PRO A 69 4.06 5.43 -9.76
C PRO A 69 5.53 5.03 -9.98
N GLN A 70 5.80 4.20 -10.98
CA GLN A 70 7.15 3.73 -11.35
C GLN A 70 8.14 4.89 -11.61
N SER A 71 7.65 6.12 -11.80
CA SER A 71 8.44 7.33 -12.00
C SER A 71 9.11 7.90 -10.75
N SER A 72 8.92 7.32 -9.56
CA SER A 72 9.61 7.76 -8.34
C SER A 72 10.89 6.97 -8.02
N GLN A 73 11.55 6.37 -9.01
CA GLN A 73 13.01 6.22 -8.93
C GLN A 73 13.63 7.61 -9.17
N GLN A 74 13.69 8.44 -8.13
CA GLN A 74 14.70 9.50 -8.12
C GLN A 74 16.06 8.82 -8.10
N VAL A 75 16.82 9.05 -9.18
CA VAL A 75 18.26 8.81 -9.24
C VAL A 75 18.91 9.37 -7.96
N PRO A 76 19.80 8.64 -7.27
CA PRO A 76 20.50 9.21 -6.14
C PRO A 76 21.28 10.43 -6.61
N ALA A 77 20.97 11.59 -6.02
CA ALA A 77 21.70 12.82 -6.23
C ALA A 77 23.20 12.54 -6.05
N GLY A 78 23.97 12.85 -7.09
CA GLY A 78 25.40 12.58 -7.14
C GLY A 78 26.12 13.12 -5.89
N HIS A 79 26.91 12.25 -5.28
CA HIS A 79 28.00 12.66 -4.40
C HIS A 79 28.96 13.55 -5.20
N LYS A 80 29.08 14.84 -4.86
CA LYS A 80 30.36 15.56 -4.94
C LYS A 80 30.34 16.84 -4.13
N GLY A 81 31.26 16.97 -3.19
CA GLY A 81 31.57 18.25 -2.56
C GLY A 81 32.15 18.16 -1.15
N ARG A 82 33.26 17.44 -0.96
CA ARG A 82 34.16 17.70 0.17
C ARG A 82 35.61 17.57 -0.30
N ALA A 83 36.44 18.46 0.26
CA ALA A 83 37.88 18.65 0.10
C ALA A 83 38.27 19.53 -1.10
N GLU A 84 39.22 20.45 -1.03
CA GLU A 84 39.94 21.15 0.05
C GLU A 84 40.73 22.26 -0.66
N LYS A 85 41.29 23.21 0.09
CA LYS A 85 42.12 24.31 -0.40
C LYS A 85 43.33 23.82 -1.22
N SER A 86 43.75 24.56 -2.25
CA SER A 86 45.15 24.98 -2.40
C SER A 86 45.34 26.04 -3.49
N GLU A 87 46.08 27.05 -3.09
CA GLU A 87 46.70 28.18 -3.77
C GLU A 87 47.57 27.79 -4.99
N CYS A 88 47.48 28.54 -6.09
CA CYS A 88 48.58 29.14 -6.88
C CYS A 88 48.02 29.94 -8.05
#